data_AF-A0A850SN02-F1
#
_entry.id   AF-A0A850SN02-F1
#
_cell.length_a   1.000
_cell.length_b   1.000
_cell.length_c   1.000
_cell.angle_alpha   90.00
_cell.angle_beta   90.00
_cell.angle_gamma   90.00
#
_symmetry.space_group_name_H-M   'P 1'
#
loop_
_entity.id
_entity.type
_entity.pdbx_description
1 polymer ?
#
loop_
_entity_poly.entity_id
_entity_poly.type
_entity_poly.pdbx_seq_one_letter_code
_entity_poly.pdbx_strand_id
1 'polypeptide(L)' 'MDEKRKEAVHALIRIALLEAAIIAVAAAAFFATGKLSYVIGGVVGAQIIGAPLFIRWAREQAGAQKPPTGKSA' A
#
# COMPACT_ATOMS: atom_id res chain seq x y z
N MET A 1 18.84 8.98 8.93
CA MET A 1 17.79 8.03 8.51
C MET A 1 18.43 7.13 7.47
N ASP A 2 18.66 5.85 7.81
CA ASP A 2 19.28 4.87 6.90
C ASP A 2 18.59 4.85 5.54
N GLU A 3 19.37 4.79 4.45
CA GLU A 3 18.86 4.73 3.07
C GLU A 3 17.78 3.65 2.91
N LYS A 4 17.96 2.48 3.54
CA LYS A 4 16.95 1.40 3.58
C LYS A 4 15.61 1.83 4.17
N ARG A 5 15.62 2.69 5.19
CA ARG A 5 14.39 3.20 5.84
C ARG A 5 13.69 4.21 4.94
N LYS A 6 14.44 5.05 4.22
CA LYS A 6 13.86 5.98 3.24
C LYS A 6 13.24 5.24 2.07
N GLU A 7 13.92 4.22 1.54
CA GLU A 7 13.43 3.40 0.45
C GLU A 7 12.15 2.64 0.83
N ALA A 8 12.11 2.08 2.04
CA ALA A 8 10.92 1.45 2.60
C ALA A 8 9.71 2.41 2.67
N VAL A 9 9.94 3.64 3.13
CA VAL A 9 8.90 4.68 3.21
C VAL A 9 8.45 5.10 1.81
N HIS A 10 9.38 5.30 0.87
CA HIS A 10 9.04 5.61 -0.52
C HIS A 10 8.21 4.50 -1.18
N ALA A 11 8.54 3.22 -0.94
CA ALA A 11 7.75 2.11 -1.44
C ALA A 11 6.32 2.13 -0.87
N LEU A 12 6.18 2.40 0.43
CA LEU A 12 4.87 2.52 1.07
C LEU A 12 4.06 3.69 0.51
N ILE A 13 4.68 4.85 0.31
CA ILE A 13 4.04 6.03 -0.30
C ILE A 13 3.54 5.71 -1.71
N ARG A 14 4.32 4.98 -2.51
CA ARG A 14 3.90 4.56 -3.86
C ARG A 14 2.66 3.64 -3.82
N ILE A 15 2.60 2.71 -2.89
CA ILE A 15 1.42 1.85 -2.69
C ILE A 15 0.21 2.71 -2.31
N ALA A 16 0.36 3.63 -1.36
CA ALA A 16 -0.71 4.52 -0.94
C ALA A 16 -1.20 5.45 -2.07
N LEU A 17 -0.28 5.99 -2.88
CA LEU A 17 -0.62 6.81 -4.04
C LEU A 17 -1.40 6.04 -5.10
N LEU A 18 -1.03 4.77 -5.34
CA LEU A 18 -1.77 3.89 -6.24
C LEU A 18 -3.20 3.65 -5.73
N GLU A 19 -3.37 3.32 -4.46
CA GLU A 19 -4.70 3.15 -3.87
C GLU A 19 -5.54 4.43 -3.94
N ALA A 20 -4.93 5.58 -3.63
CA ALA A 20 -5.59 6.88 -3.74
C ALA A 20 -6.03 7.19 -5.18
N ALA A 21 -5.22 6.85 -6.18
CA ALA A 21 -5.59 7.02 -7.59
C ALA A 21 -6.78 6.15 -7.98
N ILE A 22 -6.81 4.88 -7.54
CA ILE A 22 -7.94 3.98 -7.81
C ILE A 22 -9.24 4.50 -7.18
N ILE A 23 -9.18 4.96 -5.92
CA ILE A 23 -10.33 5.54 -5.23
C ILE A 23 -10.78 6.85 -5.91
N ALA A 24 -9.85 7.70 -6.34
CA ALA A 24 -10.18 8.94 -7.05
C ALA A 24 -10.90 8.66 -8.37
N VAL A 25 -10.47 7.65 -9.14
CA VAL A 25 -11.14 7.23 -10.38
C VAL A 25 -12.54 6.68 -10.08
N ALA A 26 -12.68 5.88 -9.03
CA ALA A 26 -13.98 5.34 -8.61
C ALA A 26 -14.95 6.44 -8.16
N ALA A 27 -14.46 7.43 -7.41
CA ALA A 27 -15.23 8.60 -7.01
C ALA A 27 -15.64 9.46 -8.22
N ALA A 28 -14.72 9.69 -9.16
CA ALA A 28 -15.02 10.42 -10.39
C ALA A 28 -16.10 9.71 -11.22
N ALA A 29 -16.02 8.39 -11.35
CA ALA A 29 -17.04 7.58 -12.03
C ALA A 29 -18.40 7.63 -11.31
N PHE A 30 -18.40 7.66 -9.97
CA PHE A 30 -19.61 7.86 -9.19
C PHE A 30 -20.24 9.24 -9.43
N PHE A 31 -19.46 10.32 -9.37
CA PHE A 31 -19.98 11.67 -9.62
C PHE A 31 -20.51 11.84 -11.05
N ALA A 32 -19.93 11.14 -12.04
CA ALA A 32 -20.40 11.18 -13.42
C ALA A 32 -21.69 10.38 -13.67
N THR A 33 -21.93 9.28 -12.93
CA THR A 33 -23.01 8.33 -13.24
C THR A 33 -24.06 8.18 -12.14
N GLY A 34 -23.80 8.66 -10.93
CA GLY A 34 -24.61 8.47 -9.73
C GLY A 34 -24.63 7.04 -9.19
N LYS A 35 -23.89 6.08 -9.77
CA LYS A 35 -23.97 4.67 -9.40
C LYS A 35 -22.97 4.30 -8.30
N LEU A 36 -23.47 4.02 -7.10
CA LEU A 36 -22.66 3.61 -5.94
C LEU A 36 -21.79 2.37 -6.21
N SER A 37 -22.19 1.51 -7.15
CA SER A 37 -21.42 0.33 -7.57
C SER A 37 -19.99 0.66 -8.02
N TYR A 38 -19.73 1.85 -8.57
CA TYR A 38 -18.38 2.25 -8.95
C TYR A 38 -17.50 2.51 -7.74
N VAL A 39 -18.05 3.11 -6.67
CA VAL A 39 -17.30 3.31 -5.41
C VAL A 39 -17.00 1.96 -4.76
N ILE A 40 -18.00 1.10 -4.65
CA ILE A 40 -17.83 -0.24 -4.06
C ILE A 40 -16.81 -1.05 -4.88
N GLY A 41 -16.97 -1.10 -6.20
CA GLY A 41 -16.04 -1.78 -7.08
C GLY A 41 -14.63 -1.21 -7.02
N GLY A 42 -14.49 0.11 -6.90
CA GLY A 42 -13.22 0.80 -6.72
C GLY A 42 -12.52 0.42 -5.42
N VAL A 43 -13.23 0.40 -4.29
CA VAL A 43 -12.69 -0.01 -2.98
C VAL A 43 -12.29 -1.48 -3.01
N VAL A 44 -13.17 -2.36 -3.51
CA VAL A 44 -12.87 -3.80 -3.62
C VAL A 44 -11.67 -4.04 -4.53
N GLY A 45 -11.62 -3.39 -5.70
CA GLY A 45 -10.51 -3.47 -6.63
C GLY A 45 -9.20 -2.93 -6.06
N ALA A 46 -9.25 -1.81 -5.33
CA ALA A 46 -8.09 -1.26 -4.63
C ALA A 46 -7.56 -2.25 -3.59
N GLN A 47 -8.43 -2.89 -2.81
CA GLN A 47 -8.01 -3.88 -1.80
C GLN A 47 -7.43 -5.15 -2.42
N ILE A 48 -7.97 -5.62 -3.55
CA ILE A 48 -7.42 -6.79 -4.27
C ILE A 48 -5.98 -6.55 -4.73
N ILE A 49 -5.63 -5.32 -5.10
CA ILE A 49 -4.29 -4.97 -5.59
C ILE A 49 -3.36 -4.51 -4.45
N GLY A 50 -3.87 -3.63 -3.60
CA GLY A 50 -3.13 -2.97 -2.52
C GLY A 50 -2.77 -3.93 -1.38
N ALA A 51 -3.67 -4.81 -0.95
CA ALA A 51 -3.40 -5.72 0.16
C ALA A 51 -2.23 -6.69 -0.13
N PRO A 52 -2.15 -7.37 -1.30
CA PRO A 52 -0.97 -8.19 -1.64
C PRO A 52 0.33 -7.38 -1.71
N LEU A 53 0.29 -6.16 -2.27
CA LEU A 53 1.48 -5.30 -2.36
C LEU A 53 1.95 -4.85 -0.98
N PHE A 54 1.02 -4.47 -0.11
CA PHE A 54 1.30 -4.11 1.27
C PHE A 54 1.85 -5.29 2.07
N ILE A 55 1.27 -6.49 1.95
CA ILE A 55 1.76 -7.70 2.62
C ILE A 55 3.18 -8.03 2.15
N ARG A 56 3.46 -7.94 0.84
CA ARG A 56 4.81 -8.17 0.31
C ARG A 56 5.81 -7.19 0.91
N TRP A 57 5.49 -5.89 0.86
CA TRP A 57 6.30 -4.84 1.46
C TRP A 57 6.52 -5.10 2.96
N ALA A 58 5.46 -5.42 3.71
CA ALA A 58 5.53 -5.66 5.15
C ALA A 58 6.43 -6.86 5.49
N ARG A 59 6.43 -7.93 4.68
CA ARG A 59 7.34 -9.07 4.85
C ARG A 59 8.79 -8.70 4.59
N GLU A 60 9.05 -7.93 3.54
CA GLU A 60 10.40 -7.44 3.20
C GLU A 60 10.96 -6.57 4.34
N GLN A 61 10.13 -5.71 4.94
CA GLN A 61 10.53 -4.85 6.05
C GLN A 61 10.64 -5.61 7.39
N ALA A 62 9.75 -6.56 7.67
CA ALA A 62 9.83 -7.39 8.87
C ALA A 62 11.09 -8.27 8.88
N GLY A 63 11.52 -8.76 7.70
CA GLY A 63 12.78 -9.49 7.55
C GLY A 63 14.02 -8.61 7.74
N ALA A 64 13.94 -7.32 7.42
CA ALA A 64 15.00 -6.34 7.62
C ALA A 64 15.12 -5.84 9.07
N GLN A 65 14.08 -6.02 9.89
CA GLN A 65 14.05 -5.64 11.31
C GLN A 65 14.41 -6.80 12.27
N LYS A 66 15.08 -7.86 11.81
CA LYS A 66 15.64 -8.85 12.76
C LYS A 66 16.59 -8.10 13.71
N PRO A 67 16.31 -8.08 15.04
CA PRO A 67 17.26 -7.52 16.00
C PRO A 67 18.59 -8.27 15.85
N PRO A 68 19.73 -7.61 16.05
CA PRO A 68 21.03 -8.27 15.94
C PRO A 68 21.05 -9.47 16.88
N THR A 69 21.03 -10.67 16.29
CA THR A 69 21.23 -11.91 17.02
C THR A 69 22.64 -11.90 17.58
N GLY A 70 22.76 -11.81 18.91
CA GLY A 70 23.92 -12.25 19.66
C GLY A 70 25.20 -11.44 19.49
N LYS A 71 25.41 -10.46 20.37
CA LYS A 71 26.74 -10.23 20.96
C LYS A 71 26.60 -10.15 22.48
N SER A 72 26.49 -11.33 23.08
CA SER A 72 26.95 -11.57 24.45
C SER A 72 27.97 -12.70 24.34
N ALA A 73 29.23 -12.31 24.19
CA ALA A 73 30.41 -13.12 24.44
C ALA A 73 31.46 -12.18 25.01
#